data_AF-A0A838JCS0-F1
#
_entry.id   AF-A0A838JCS0-F1
#
_cell.length_a   1.000
_cell.length_b   1.000
_cell.length_c   1.000
_cell.angle_alpha   90.00
_cell.angle_beta   90.00
_cell.angle_gamma   90.00
#
_symmetry.space_group_name_H-M   'P 1'
#
loop_
_entity.id
_entity.type
_entity.pdbx_description
1 polymer ?
#
loop_
_entity_poly.entity_id
_entity_poly.type
_entity_poly.pdbx_seq_one_letter_code
_entity_poly.pdbx_strand_id
1 'polypeptide(L)'
;EQARAYYEQGLALYRQIGDTLGVAVLLNALGSVAAAQGDDAKAQELFAQSIPLVRTTGDRYDLANVQVEVGLTMVRQGDVARGQNLLLQGLHLWRDIGPRTGIALALSGLAEAATAAGQSERAGGPPLRGCQVALFTE
;
A
#
# COMPACT_ATOMS: atom_id res chain seq x y z
N GLU A 1 -15.90 11.55 9.43
CA GLU A 1 -15.17 12.70 10.03
C GLU A 1 -14.46 12.38 11.34
N GLN A 2 -15.09 11.71 12.32
CA GLN A 2 -14.43 11.38 13.61
C GLN A 2 -13.17 10.51 13.49
N ALA A 3 -13.12 9.53 12.57
CA ALA A 3 -11.94 8.68 12.39
C ALA A 3 -10.67 9.48 12.03
N ARG A 4 -10.80 10.51 11.17
CA ARG A 4 -9.69 11.38 10.78
C ARG A 4 -9.14 12.16 11.98
N ALA A 5 -10.02 12.73 12.81
CA ALA A 5 -9.60 13.49 13.98
C ALA A 5 -8.83 12.61 14.98
N TYR A 6 -9.25 11.35 15.19
CA TYR A 6 -8.52 10.41 16.04
C TYR A 6 -7.14 10.05 15.46
N TYR A 7 -7.04 9.85 14.14
CA TYR A 7 -5.76 9.58 13.50
C TYR A 7 -4.82 10.79 13.52
N GLU A 8 -5.31 12.01 13.34
CA GLU A 8 -4.49 13.23 13.44
C GLU A 8 -3.96 13.44 14.87
N GLN A 9 -4.77 13.17 15.90
CA GLN A 9 -4.34 13.21 17.30
C GLN A 9 -3.29 12.14 17.61
N GLY A 10 -3.53 10.90 17.17
CA GLY A 10 -2.55 9.82 17.32
C GLY A 10 -1.24 10.14 16.59
N LEU A 11 -1.31 10.76 15.41
CA LEU A 11 -0.15 11.14 14.62
C LEU A 11 0.72 12.15 15.37
N ALA A 12 0.09 13.13 16.03
CA ALA A 12 0.79 14.07 16.88
C ALA A 12 1.50 13.38 18.05
N LEU A 13 0.84 12.41 18.71
CA LEU A 13 1.42 11.66 19.83
C LEU A 13 2.61 10.80 19.39
N TYR A 14 2.48 10.03 18.31
CA TYR A 14 3.58 9.21 17.80
C TYR A 14 4.78 10.06 17.36
N ARG A 15 4.53 11.24 16.77
CA ARG A 15 5.60 12.22 16.48
C ARG A 15 6.29 12.72 17.74
N GLN A 16 5.55 13.00 18.81
CA GLN A 16 6.12 13.48 20.08
C GLN A 16 7.01 12.44 20.76
N ILE A 17 6.64 11.16 20.71
CA ILE A 17 7.42 10.08 21.32
C ILE A 17 8.51 9.52 20.39
N GLY A 18 8.64 10.04 19.17
CA GLY A 18 9.65 9.62 18.20
C GLY A 18 9.39 8.25 17.55
N ASP A 19 8.17 7.72 17.65
CA ASP A 19 7.81 6.43 17.06
C ASP A 19 7.54 6.60 15.55
N THR A 20 8.59 6.35 14.79
CA THR A 20 8.58 6.49 13.33
C THR A 20 7.59 5.52 12.67
N LEU A 21 7.38 4.34 13.26
CA LEU A 21 6.45 3.34 12.74
C LEU A 21 5.00 3.77 12.98
N GLY A 22 4.67 4.17 14.20
CA GLY A 22 3.33 4.68 14.54
C GLY A 22 2.94 5.88 13.68
N VAL A 23 3.89 6.77 13.39
CA VAL A 23 3.69 7.88 12.43
C VAL A 23 3.36 7.35 11.03
N ALA A 24 4.12 6.38 10.53
CA ALA A 24 3.91 5.83 9.19
C ALA A 24 2.56 5.12 9.05
N VAL A 25 2.16 4.33 10.05
CA VAL A 25 0.88 3.62 10.10
C VAL A 25 -0.29 4.62 10.08
N LEU A 26 -0.21 5.70 10.87
CA LEU A 26 -1.28 6.70 10.88
C LEU A 26 -1.34 7.56 9.62
N LEU A 27 -0.20 7.84 8.98
CA LEU A 27 -0.19 8.47 7.66
C LEU A 27 -0.86 7.57 6.60
N ASN A 28 -0.62 6.26 6.64
CA ASN A 28 -1.30 5.30 5.77
C ASN A 28 -2.82 5.26 6.04
N ALA A 29 -3.23 5.21 7.30
CA ALA A 29 -4.64 5.22 7.68
C ALA A 29 -5.35 6.51 7.22
N LEU A 30 -4.71 7.68 7.40
CA LEU A 30 -5.22 8.95 6.90
C LEU A 30 -5.30 8.98 5.37
N GLY A 31 -4.30 8.42 4.68
CA GLY A 31 -4.30 8.30 3.22
C GLY A 31 -5.47 7.46 2.72
N SER A 32 -5.75 6.34 3.40
CA SER A 32 -6.89 5.46 3.09
C SER A 32 -8.23 6.14 3.35
N VAL A 33 -8.34 6.93 4.42
CA VAL A 33 -9.53 7.74 4.70
C VAL A 33 -9.74 8.80 3.60
N ALA A 34 -8.67 9.50 3.18
CA ALA A 34 -8.75 10.47 2.10
C ALA A 34 -9.16 9.83 0.76
N ALA A 35 -8.61 8.66 0.45
CA ALA A 35 -8.98 7.85 -0.72
C ALA A 35 -10.47 7.48 -0.69
N ALA A 36 -10.97 7.00 0.45
CA ALA A 36 -12.38 6.66 0.62
C ALA A 36 -13.32 7.88 0.51
N GLN A 37 -12.80 9.08 0.71
CA GLN A 37 -13.52 10.35 0.53
C GLN A 37 -13.42 10.91 -0.89
N GLY A 38 -12.66 10.26 -1.80
CA GLY A 38 -12.42 10.72 -3.16
C GLY A 38 -11.37 11.83 -3.28
N ASP A 39 -10.62 12.13 -2.21
CA ASP A 39 -9.49 13.07 -2.24
C ASP A 39 -8.19 12.32 -2.56
N ASP A 40 -8.06 11.94 -3.83
CA ASP A 40 -6.92 11.15 -4.30
C ASP A 40 -5.59 11.90 -4.19
N ALA A 41 -5.61 13.23 -4.38
CA ALA A 41 -4.42 14.05 -4.24
C ALA A 41 -3.89 14.00 -2.80
N LYS A 42 -4.78 14.12 -1.81
CA LYS A 42 -4.38 14.04 -0.40
C LYS A 42 -3.95 12.63 -0.01
N ALA A 43 -4.63 11.60 -0.52
CA ALA A 43 -4.24 10.21 -0.30
C ALA A 43 -2.81 9.93 -0.77
N GLN A 44 -2.48 10.36 -2.00
CA GLN A 44 -1.14 10.20 -2.56
C GLN A 44 -0.06 10.93 -1.74
N GLU A 45 -0.34 12.15 -1.29
CA GLU A 45 0.59 12.90 -0.43
C GLU A 45 0.88 12.15 0.88
N LEU A 46 -0.16 11.60 1.51
CA LEU A 46 -0.07 10.88 2.78
C LEU A 46 0.67 9.54 2.62
N PHE A 47 0.38 8.79 1.54
CA PHE A 47 1.12 7.57 1.22
C PHE A 47 2.59 7.83 0.87
N ALA A 48 2.89 8.91 0.15
CA ALA A 48 4.26 9.29 -0.16
C ALA A 48 5.08 9.62 1.09
N GLN A 49 4.44 10.13 2.14
CA GLN A 49 5.08 10.38 3.43
C GLN A 49 5.24 9.10 4.28
N SER A 50 4.32 8.14 4.20
CA SER A 50 4.39 6.91 5.02
C SER A 50 5.49 5.95 4.56
N ILE A 51 5.60 5.69 3.25
CA ILE A 51 6.53 4.71 2.67
C ILE A 51 7.99 4.87 3.13
N PRO A 52 8.62 6.07 3.07
CA PRO A 52 10.01 6.22 3.50
C PRO A 52 10.19 5.98 5.01
N LEU A 53 9.19 6.31 5.83
CA LEU A 53 9.26 6.13 7.28
C LEU A 53 9.24 4.65 7.67
N VAL A 54 8.41 3.83 7.00
CA VAL A 54 8.42 2.38 7.26
C VAL A 54 9.72 1.71 6.82
N ARG A 55 10.38 2.24 5.78
CA ARG A 55 11.70 1.72 5.38
C ARG A 55 12.79 1.98 6.41
N THR A 56 12.65 3.04 7.22
CA THR A 56 13.65 3.43 8.23
C THR A 56 13.52 2.69 9.56
N THR A 57 12.39 2.05 9.85
CA THR A 57 12.16 1.41 11.17
C THR A 57 12.83 0.04 11.32
N GLY A 58 13.24 -0.59 10.22
CA GLY A 58 13.95 -1.87 10.23
C GLY A 58 13.08 -3.09 10.59
N ASP A 59 11.83 -2.88 11.03
CA ASP A 59 10.87 -3.95 11.25
C ASP A 59 10.30 -4.44 9.90
N ARG A 60 10.69 -5.65 9.52
CA ARG A 60 10.31 -6.26 8.25
C ARG A 60 8.83 -6.64 8.21
N TYR A 61 8.24 -6.98 9.35
CA TYR A 61 6.83 -7.38 9.46
C TYR A 61 5.92 -6.20 9.17
N ASP A 62 6.16 -5.09 9.87
CA ASP A 62 5.35 -3.89 9.67
C ASP A 62 5.59 -3.26 8.29
N LEU A 63 6.82 -3.33 7.78
CA LEU A 63 7.12 -2.95 6.41
C LEU A 63 6.33 -3.76 5.39
N ALA A 64 6.28 -5.07 5.53
CA ALA A 64 5.51 -5.93 4.64
C ALA A 64 4.02 -5.59 4.70
N ASN A 65 3.47 -5.34 5.88
CA ASN A 65 2.06 -5.02 6.05
C ASN A 65 1.69 -3.69 5.40
N VAL A 66 2.44 -2.61 5.71
CA VAL A 66 2.16 -1.29 5.15
C VAL A 66 2.35 -1.26 3.63
N GLN A 67 3.38 -1.96 3.10
CA GLN A 67 3.58 -2.05 1.65
C GLN A 67 2.39 -2.71 0.94
N VAL A 68 1.83 -3.77 1.52
CA VAL A 68 0.68 -4.46 0.95
C VAL A 68 -0.57 -3.58 1.01
N GLU A 69 -0.83 -2.91 2.13
CA GLU A 69 -2.00 -2.04 2.27
C GLU A 69 -1.94 -0.82 1.34
N VAL A 70 -0.80 -0.11 1.30
CA VAL A 70 -0.64 1.05 0.41
C VAL A 70 -0.71 0.61 -1.05
N GLY A 71 -0.09 -0.52 -1.39
CA GLY A 71 -0.13 -1.06 -2.75
C GLY A 71 -1.55 -1.40 -3.22
N LEU A 72 -2.36 -2.00 -2.34
CA LEU A 72 -3.76 -2.30 -2.61
C LEU A 72 -4.59 -1.03 -2.82
N THR A 73 -4.39 -0.01 -1.97
CA THR A 73 -5.10 1.26 -2.12
C THR A 73 -4.74 1.97 -3.41
N MET A 74 -3.46 2.00 -3.79
CA MET A 74 -3.02 2.59 -5.06
C MET A 74 -3.63 1.88 -6.28
N VAL A 75 -3.71 0.54 -6.26
CA VAL A 75 -4.39 -0.23 -7.32
C VAL A 75 -5.85 0.19 -7.46
N ARG A 76 -6.56 0.32 -6.35
CA ARG A 76 -7.98 0.72 -6.33
C ARG A 76 -8.21 2.15 -6.81
N GLN A 77 -7.21 3.02 -6.65
CA GLN A 77 -7.19 4.39 -7.15
C GLN A 77 -6.75 4.50 -8.61
N GLY A 78 -6.39 3.39 -9.26
CA GLY A 78 -5.96 3.36 -10.66
C GLY A 78 -4.46 3.59 -10.88
N ASP A 79 -3.67 3.85 -9.83
CA ASP A 79 -2.19 3.81 -9.92
C ASP A 79 -1.70 2.35 -9.81
N VAL A 80 -2.13 1.54 -10.78
CA VAL A 80 -1.92 0.09 -10.80
C VAL A 80 -0.42 -0.24 -10.83
N ALA A 81 0.38 0.53 -11.58
CA ALA A 81 1.81 0.26 -11.73
C ALA A 81 2.58 0.43 -10.42
N ARG A 82 2.36 1.54 -9.69
CA ARG A 82 3.02 1.74 -8.39
C ARG A 82 2.48 0.80 -7.33
N GLY A 83 1.16 0.61 -7.31
CA GLY A 83 0.51 -0.31 -6.37
C GLY A 83 1.00 -1.76 -6.52
N GLN A 84 1.10 -2.25 -7.75
CA GLN A 84 1.65 -3.58 -8.04
C GLN A 84 3.10 -3.72 -7.57
N ASN A 85 3.93 -2.70 -7.76
CA ASN A 85 5.32 -2.73 -7.32
C ASN A 85 5.44 -2.83 -5.79
N LEU A 86 4.61 -2.10 -5.05
CA LEU A 86 4.55 -2.17 -3.59
C LEU A 86 4.04 -3.53 -3.10
N LEU A 87 3.01 -4.08 -3.74
CA LEU A 87 2.49 -5.42 -3.44
C LEU A 87 3.55 -6.51 -3.65
N LEU A 88 4.37 -6.40 -4.72
CA LEU A 88 5.50 -7.32 -4.96
C LEU A 88 6.58 -7.20 -3.89
N GLN A 89 6.93 -5.98 -3.47
CA GLN A 89 7.89 -5.76 -2.37
C GLN A 89 7.38 -6.37 -1.06
N GLY A 90 6.11 -6.12 -0.72
CA GLY A 90 5.48 -6.68 0.48
C GLY A 90 5.38 -8.20 0.43
N LEU A 91 5.04 -8.78 -0.73
CA LEU A 91 5.03 -10.24 -0.93
C LEU A 91 6.41 -10.85 -0.69
N HIS A 92 7.47 -10.21 -1.19
CA HIS A 92 8.84 -10.69 -0.99
C HIS A 92 9.19 -10.72 0.50
N LEU A 93 8.87 -9.66 1.24
CA LEU A 93 9.06 -9.64 2.69
C LEU A 93 8.22 -10.70 3.41
N TRP A 94 6.94 -10.86 3.05
CA TRP A 94 6.08 -11.87 3.67
C TRP A 94 6.56 -13.30 3.45
N ARG A 95 7.15 -13.58 2.28
CA ARG A 95 7.79 -14.88 2.00
C ARG A 95 8.99 -15.13 2.91
N ASP A 96 9.76 -14.11 3.21
CA ASP A 96 10.92 -14.22 4.09
C ASP A 96 10.53 -14.35 5.58
N ILE A 97 9.43 -13.73 6.00
CA ILE A 97 8.98 -13.72 7.41
C ILE A 97 8.20 -15.01 7.73
N GLY A 98 7.41 -15.53 6.79
CA GLY A 98 6.72 -16.83 6.91
C GLY A 98 5.21 -16.84 7.17
N PRO A 99 4.56 -15.82 7.77
CA PRO A 99 3.11 -15.80 7.95
C PRO A 99 2.35 -15.89 6.62
N ARG A 100 1.60 -16.98 6.45
CA ARG A 100 0.82 -17.24 5.22
C ARG A 100 -0.31 -16.23 5.00
N THR A 101 -0.78 -15.58 6.06
CA THR A 101 -1.79 -14.52 6.00
C THR A 101 -1.31 -13.31 5.21
N GLY A 102 -0.08 -12.85 5.47
CA GLY A 102 0.52 -11.73 4.74
C GLY A 102 0.79 -12.06 3.28
N ILE A 103 1.25 -13.30 3.00
CA ILE A 103 1.41 -13.81 1.63
C ILE A 103 0.06 -13.81 0.89
N ALA A 104 -1.01 -14.31 1.51
CA ALA A 104 -2.34 -14.38 0.90
C ALA A 104 -2.91 -12.99 0.61
N LEU A 105 -2.70 -12.02 1.51
CA LEU A 105 -3.13 -10.64 1.32
C LEU A 105 -2.39 -9.99 0.14
N ALA A 106 -1.07 -10.16 0.06
CA ALA A 106 -0.28 -9.62 -1.03
C ALA A 106 -0.66 -10.24 -2.39
N LEU A 107 -0.87 -11.56 -2.45
CA LEU A 107 -1.32 -12.24 -3.66
C LEU A 107 -2.73 -11.80 -4.09
N SER A 108 -3.65 -11.62 -3.15
CA SER A 108 -4.98 -11.09 -3.43
C SER A 108 -4.91 -9.69 -4.05
N GLY A 109 -4.06 -8.82 -3.51
CA GLY A 109 -3.83 -7.49 -4.08
C GLY A 109 -3.21 -7.53 -5.47
N LEU A 110 -2.28 -8.44 -5.74
CA LEU A 110 -1.70 -8.62 -7.08
C LEU A 110 -2.73 -9.11 -8.11
N ALA A 111 -3.67 -9.97 -7.70
CA ALA A 111 -4.78 -10.39 -8.55
C ALA A 111 -5.71 -9.22 -8.89
N GLU A 112 -5.99 -8.34 -7.91
CA GLU A 112 -6.76 -7.11 -8.11
C GLU A 112 -6.03 -6.17 -9.11
N ALA A 113 -4.71 -6.02 -8.95
CA ALA A 113 -3.86 -5.24 -9.85
C ALA A 113 -3.88 -5.77 -11.29
N ALA A 114 -3.73 -7.08 -11.47
CA ALA A 114 -3.78 -7.72 -12.78
C ALA A 114 -5.14 -7.52 -13.47
N THR A 115 -6.22 -7.59 -12.69
CA THR A 115 -7.58 -7.34 -13.19
C THR A 115 -7.76 -5.90 -13.64
N ALA A 116 -7.29 -4.93 -12.84
CA ALA A 116 -7.36 -3.51 -13.17
C ALA A 116 -6.51 -3.14 -14.40
N ALA A 117 -5.33 -3.73 -14.54
CA ALA A 117 -4.48 -3.57 -15.72
C ALA A 117 -5.16 -4.10 -16.99
N GLY A 118 -5.74 -5.32 -16.93
CA GLY A 118 -6.45 -5.91 -18.06
C GLY A 118 -7.72 -5.15 -18.47
N GLN A 119 -8.39 -4.50 -17.52
CA GLN A 119 -9.51 -3.59 -17.83
C GLN A 119 -9.05 -2.31 -18.52
N SER A 120 -7.91 -1.73 -18.10
CA SER A 120 -7.33 -0.53 -18.72
C SER A 120 -6.85 -0.79 -20.15
N GLU A 121 -6.24 -1.95 -20.41
CA GLU A 121 -5.82 -2.36 -21.76
C GLU A 121 -7.01 -2.56 -22.70
N ARG A 122 -8.10 -3.17 -22.20
CA ARG A 122 -9.35 -3.33 -22.97
C ARG A 122 -10.06 -2.00 -23.24
N ALA A 123 -9.89 -1.01 -22.36
CA ALA A 123 -10.43 0.34 -22.51
C ALA A 123 -9.59 1.23 -23.44
N GLY A 124 -8.53 0.70 -24.08
CA GLY A 124 -7.66 1.45 -25.00
C GLY A 124 -6.58 2.28 -24.30
N GLY A 125 -6.34 2.06 -23.00
CA GLY A 125 -5.22 2.65 -22.27
C GLY A 125 -3.87 2.09 -22.72
N PRO A 126 -2.76 2.81 -22.49
CA PRO A 126 -1.44 2.34 -22.86
C PRO A 126 -1.10 1.03 -22.11
N PRO A 127 -0.52 0.02 -22.79
CA PRO A 127 -0.16 -1.24 -22.14
C PRO A 127 0.86 -0.99 -21.03
N LEU A 128 0.54 -1.39 -19.80
CA LEU A 128 1.44 -1.29 -18.67
C LEU A 128 2.49 -2.42 -18.80
N ARG A 129 3.54 -2.16 -19.60
CA ARG A 129 4.64 -3.08 -19.92
C ARG A 129 5.45 -3.61 -18.71
N GLY A 130 5.08 -3.25 -17.49
CA GLY A 130 5.65 -3.79 -16.24
C GLY A 130 4.89 -4.99 -15.65
N CYS A 131 3.73 -5.38 -16.21
CA CYS A 131 2.94 -6.51 -15.74
C CYS A 131 3.56 -7.87 -16.13
N GLN A 132 4.80 -8.14 -15.74
CA GLN A 132 5.23 -9.54 -15.54
C GLN A 132 4.58 -10.01 -14.24
N VAL A 133 3.27 -10.29 -14.30
CA VAL A 133 2.66 -11.23 -13.37
C VAL A 133 3.35 -12.54 -13.68
N ALA A 134 4.39 -12.86 -12.92
CA ALA A 134 4.93 -14.20 -12.90
C ALA A 134 3.76 -15.11 -12.52
N LEU A 135 3.16 -15.72 -13.53
CA LEU A 135 2.30 -16.89 -13.41
C LEU A 135 3.20 -17.96 -12.80
N PHE A 136 3.33 -17.95 -11.47
CA PHE A 136 3.84 -19.09 -10.73
C PHE A 136 2.72 -20.13 -10.70
N THR A 137 2.58 -20.81 -11.82
CA THR A 137 2.05 -22.17 -11.87
C THR A 137 3.25 -23.08 -12.09
N GLU A 138 3.79 -23.60 -10.99
CA GLU A 138 4.33 -24.96 -10.94
C GLU A 138 3.59 -25.71 -9.82
#